data_AF-A0A930XQN7-F1
#
_entry.id   AF-A0A930XQN7-F1
#
_cell.length_a   1.000
_cell.length_b   1.000
_cell.length_c   1.000
_cell.angle_alpha   90.00
_cell.angle_beta   90.00
_cell.angle_gamma   90.00
#
_symmetry.space_group_name_H-M   'P 1'
#
loop_
_entity.id
_entity.type
_entity.pdbx_description
1 polymer ?
#
loop_
_entity_poly.entity_id
_entity_poly.type
_entity_poly.pdbx_seq_one_letter_code
_entity_poly.pdbx_strand_id
1 'polypeptide(L)'
;MARDEAYRVAEQCIETARQENAINLDLSGLDLTELPEAIASLTQLKLLHLSRNQLTELPEAIASLTQLERLDLSRNRLTELSEAIASLT
;
A
#
# COMPACT_ATOMS: atom_id res chain seq x y z
N MET A 1 3.97 -4.15 -21.34
CA MET A 1 3.44 -5.15 -20.39
C MET A 1 2.21 -4.52 -19.76
N ALA A 2 1.04 -5.14 -19.87
CA ALA A 2 -0.19 -4.59 -19.32
C ALA A 2 -0.11 -4.71 -17.78
N ARG A 3 -0.36 -3.61 -17.06
CA ARG A 3 -0.57 -3.66 -15.60
C ARG A 3 -1.66 -4.69 -15.30
N ASP A 4 -1.36 -5.60 -14.37
CA ASP A 4 -2.26 -6.67 -13.92
C ASP A 4 -3.59 -6.09 -13.38
N GLU A 5 -4.67 -6.86 -13.44
CA GLU A 5 -5.99 -6.46 -12.96
C GLU A 5 -5.95 -6.05 -11.48
N ALA A 6 -5.21 -6.81 -10.66
CA ALA A 6 -4.98 -6.52 -9.25
C ALA A 6 -4.48 -5.10 -9.02
N TYR A 7 -3.47 -4.69 -9.80
CA TYR A 7 -2.85 -3.37 -9.68
C TYR A 7 -3.84 -2.25 -10.02
N ARG A 8 -4.68 -2.44 -11.06
CA ARG A 8 -5.69 -1.44 -11.45
C ARG A 8 -6.77 -1.30 -10.39
N VAL A 9 -7.20 -2.40 -9.78
CA VAL A 9 -8.15 -2.39 -8.66
C VAL A 9 -7.55 -1.60 -7.50
N ALA A 10 -6.28 -1.85 -7.15
CA ALA A 10 -5.61 -1.08 -6.11
C ALA A 10 -5.50 0.42 -6.43
N GLU A 11 -5.15 0.80 -7.66
CA GLU A 11 -5.15 2.21 -8.09
C GLU A 11 -6.53 2.86 -7.93
N GLN A 12 -7.60 2.16 -8.30
CA GLN A 12 -8.96 2.66 -8.14
C GLN A 12 -9.35 2.81 -6.66
N CYS A 13 -9.05 1.81 -5.82
CA CYS A 13 -9.30 1.89 -4.38
C CYS A 13 -8.54 3.04 -3.72
N ILE A 14 -7.28 3.27 -4.12
CA ILE A 14 -6.47 4.40 -3.64
C ILE A 14 -7.12 5.73 -4.05
N GLU A 15 -7.57 5.85 -5.30
CA GLU A 15 -8.23 7.07 -5.77
C GLU A 15 -9.54 7.33 -5.03
N THR A 16 -10.37 6.31 -4.82
CA THR A 16 -11.61 6.44 -4.02
C THR A 16 -11.29 6.85 -2.58
N ALA A 17 -10.32 6.20 -1.93
CA ALA A 17 -9.89 6.55 -0.58
C ALA A 17 -9.38 7.99 -0.49
N ARG A 18 -8.70 8.49 -1.53
CA ARG A 18 -8.25 9.88 -1.63
C ARG A 18 -9.43 10.85 -1.68
N GLN A 19 -10.42 10.57 -2.51
CA GLN A 19 -11.61 11.41 -2.69
C GLN A 19 -12.47 11.47 -1.42
N GLU A 20 -12.56 10.35 -0.70
CA GLU A 20 -13.30 10.24 0.56
C GLU A 20 -12.50 10.74 1.77
N ASN A 21 -11.25 11.15 1.57
CA ASN A 21 -10.32 11.51 2.63
C ASN A 21 -10.22 10.42 3.71
N ALA A 22 -10.17 9.17 3.27
CA ALA A 22 -10.18 8.00 4.13
C ALA A 22 -8.94 7.96 5.03
N ILE A 23 -9.14 7.49 6.27
CA ILE A 23 -8.07 7.28 7.26
C ILE A 23 -7.64 5.81 7.32
N ASN A 24 -8.42 4.91 6.73
CA ASN A 24 -8.15 3.50 6.64
C ASN A 24 -8.30 3.01 5.19
N LEU A 25 -7.40 2.14 4.76
CA LEU A 25 -7.44 1.51 3.44
C LEU A 25 -7.11 0.03 3.58
N ASP A 26 -7.99 -0.80 3.03
CA ASP A 26 -7.78 -2.24 2.94
C ASP A 26 -7.61 -2.66 1.48
N LEU A 27 -6.42 -3.18 1.18
CA LEU A 27 -6.02 -3.75 -0.10
C LEU A 27 -5.62 -5.23 0.09
N SER A 28 -6.10 -5.88 1.16
CA SER A 28 -5.74 -7.26 1.47
C SER A 28 -6.38 -8.24 0.49
N GLY A 29 -5.63 -9.29 0.12
CA GLY A 29 -6.18 -10.39 -0.69
C GLY A 29 -6.48 -10.02 -2.14
N LEU A 30 -5.78 -9.04 -2.70
CA LEU A 30 -5.94 -8.59 -4.08
C LEU A 30 -4.94 -9.25 -5.05
N ASP A 31 -4.13 -10.22 -4.58
CA ASP A 31 -3.05 -10.84 -5.35
C ASP A 31 -2.01 -9.83 -5.88
N LEU A 32 -1.83 -8.71 -5.18
CA LEU A 32 -0.87 -7.68 -5.58
C LEU A 32 0.56 -8.20 -5.57
N THR A 33 1.27 -8.08 -6.69
CA THR A 33 2.71 -8.31 -6.77
C THR A 33 3.51 -7.04 -6.48
N GLU A 34 2.91 -5.88 -6.75
CA GLU A 34 3.48 -4.55 -6.50
C GLU A 34 2.39 -3.62 -5.93
N LEU A 35 2.78 -2.67 -5.07
CA LEU A 35 1.87 -1.64 -4.56
C LEU A 35 1.95 -0.39 -5.44
N PRO A 36 0.82 0.20 -5.88
CA PRO A 36 0.86 1.42 -6.69
C PRO A 36 1.50 2.61 -5.97
N GLU A 37 2.36 3.35 -6.67
CA GLU A 37 2.97 4.59 -6.16
C GLU A 37 1.94 5.66 -5.80
N ALA A 38 0.73 5.60 -6.37
CA ALA A 38 -0.40 6.46 -6.04
C ALA A 38 -0.74 6.47 -4.55
N ILE A 39 -0.32 5.45 -3.79
CA ILE A 39 -0.47 5.39 -2.33
C ILE A 39 0.12 6.63 -1.64
N ALA A 40 1.16 7.26 -2.20
CA ALA A 40 1.78 8.47 -1.65
C ALA A 40 0.81 9.65 -1.52
N SER A 41 -0.32 9.64 -2.25
CA SER A 41 -1.33 10.69 -2.16
C SER A 41 -2.18 10.63 -0.89
N LEU A 42 -2.19 9.51 -0.16
CA LEU A 42 -3.00 9.29 1.03
C LEU A 42 -2.29 9.73 2.32
N THR A 43 -1.78 10.95 2.36
CA THR A 43 -0.95 11.45 3.49
C THR A 43 -1.66 11.46 4.86
N GLN A 44 -3.00 11.45 4.88
CA GLN A 44 -3.80 11.34 6.10
C GLN A 44 -4.06 9.90 6.59
N LEU A 45 -3.60 8.89 5.85
CA LEU A 45 -3.90 7.49 6.14
C LEU A 45 -3.22 7.06 7.44
N LYS A 46 -4.00 6.46 8.35
CA LYS A 46 -3.55 5.92 9.63
C LYS A 46 -3.42 4.40 9.61
N LEU A 47 -4.30 3.73 8.87
CA LEU A 47 -4.36 2.27 8.82
C LEU A 47 -4.26 1.80 7.37
N LEU A 48 -3.25 0.98 7.07
CA LEU A 48 -3.08 0.36 5.76
C LEU A 48 -2.97 -1.16 5.91
N HIS A 49 -3.92 -1.88 5.32
CA HIS A 49 -3.92 -3.33 5.29
C HIS A 49 -3.54 -3.83 3.89
N LEU A 50 -2.43 -4.56 3.81
CA LEU A 50 -1.89 -5.17 2.60
C LEU A 50 -1.73 -6.68 2.76
N SER A 51 -2.42 -7.27 3.75
CA SER A 51 -2.23 -8.66 4.10
C SER A 51 -2.68 -9.60 2.98
N ARG A 52 -2.11 -10.81 2.91
CA ARG A 52 -2.51 -11.84 1.91
C ARG A 52 -2.32 -11.39 0.46
N ASN A 53 -1.27 -10.63 0.16
CA ASN A 53 -0.87 -10.33 -1.20
C ASN A 53 0.42 -11.10 -1.57
N GLN A 54 1.01 -10.79 -2.71
CA GLN A 54 2.24 -11.39 -3.22
C GLN A 54 3.38 -10.38 -3.31
N LEU A 55 3.31 -9.29 -2.52
CA LEU A 55 4.29 -8.21 -2.54
C LEU A 55 5.67 -8.74 -2.16
N THR A 56 6.65 -8.46 -3.00
CA THR A 56 8.07 -8.78 -2.77
C THR A 56 8.85 -7.60 -2.22
N GLU A 57 8.35 -6.38 -2.47
CA GLU A 57 8.90 -5.12 -1.98
C GLU A 57 7.79 -4.10 -1.74
N LEU A 58 8.11 -3.01 -1.05
CA LEU A 58 7.26 -1.82 -0.96
C LEU A 58 7.92 -0.66 -1.72
N PRO A 59 7.15 0.14 -2.47
CA PRO A 59 7.67 1.31 -3.16
C PRO A 59 8.12 2.36 -2.15
N GLU A 60 9.14 3.15 -2.50
CA GLU A 60 9.61 4.28 -1.68
C GLU A 60 8.48 5.28 -1.35
N ALA A 61 7.48 5.36 -2.23
CA ALA A 61 6.24 6.12 -2.05
C ALA A 61 5.54 5.89 -0.70
N ILE A 62 5.70 4.70 -0.09
CA ILE A 62 5.13 4.37 1.22
C ILE A 62 5.62 5.33 2.31
N ALA A 63 6.84 5.88 2.19
CA ALA A 63 7.42 6.84 3.13
C ALA A 63 6.62 8.15 3.22
N SER A 64 5.76 8.44 2.23
CA SER A 64 4.90 9.64 2.23
C SER A 64 3.72 9.53 3.22
N LEU A 65 3.43 8.31 3.71
CA LEU A 65 2.37 8.04 4.67
C LEU A 65 2.81 8.38 6.10
N THR A 66 3.15 9.64 6.33
CA THR A 66 3.74 10.13 7.60
C THR A 66 2.80 10.05 8.80
N GLN A 67 1.50 9.82 8.59
CA GLN A 67 0.51 9.62 9.66
C GLN A 67 0.16 8.15 9.90
N LEU A 68 0.86 7.21 9.25
CA LEU A 68 0.53 5.79 9.32
C LEU A 68 0.86 5.23 10.71
N GLU A 69 -0.19 4.82 11.43
CA GLU A 69 -0.09 4.22 12.76
C GLU A 69 -0.03 2.69 12.69
N ARG A 70 -0.61 2.09 11.65
CA ARG A 70 -0.62 0.64 11.45
C ARG A 70 -0.45 0.26 9.98
N LEU A 71 0.52 -0.60 9.74
CA LEU A 71 0.79 -1.24 8.45
C LEU A 71 0.75 -2.77 8.62
N ASP A 72 -0.21 -3.43 7.99
CA ASP A 72 -0.31 -4.91 8.00
C ASP A 72 0.19 -5.49 6.67
N LEU A 73 1.38 -6.10 6.72
CA LEU A 73 2.03 -6.77 5.59
C LEU A 73 2.00 -8.29 5.72
N SER A 74 1.22 -8.84 6.65
CA SER A 74 1.21 -10.27 6.93
C SER A 74 0.84 -11.09 5.69
N ARG A 75 1.45 -12.27 5.54
CA ARG A 75 1.19 -13.17 4.40
C ARG A 75 1.49 -12.52 3.03
N ASN A 76 2.59 -11.78 2.94
CA ASN A 76 3.24 -11.37 1.69
C ASN A 76 4.50 -12.19 1.42
N ARG A 77 5.26 -11.83 0.38
CA ARG A 77 6.54 -12.44 -0.01
C ARG A 77 7.73 -11.50 0.20
N LEU A 78 7.59 -10.55 1.13
CA LEU A 78 8.65 -9.61 1.49
C LEU A 78 9.82 -10.40 2.08
N THR A 79 10.93 -10.44 1.35
CA THR A 79 12.18 -11.06 1.82
C THR A 79 13.03 -10.08 2.62
N GLU A 80 12.87 -8.78 2.35
CA GLU A 80 13.55 -7.69 3.03
C GLU A 80 12.53 -6.59 3.33
N LEU A 81 12.59 -6.03 4.54
CA LEU A 81 11.88 -4.80 4.86
C LEU A 81 12.74 -3.67 4.29
N SER A 82 12.31 -3.05 3.20
CA SER A 82 13.05 -1.97 2.52
C SER A 82 13.28 -0.79 3.47
N GLU A 83 14.30 0.03 3.19
CA GLU A 83 14.57 1.27 3.93
C GLU A 83 13.33 2.20 3.99
N ALA A 84 12.41 2.07 3.03
CA ALA A 84 11.15 2.80 3.00
C ALA A 84 10.24 2.53 4.22
N ILE A 85 10.37 1.37 4.88
CA ILE A 85 9.68 1.13 6.16
C ILE A 85 10.41 1.81 7.32
N ALA A 86 11.74 1.94 7.24
CA ALA A 86 12.53 2.65 8.25
C ALA A 86 12.22 4.15 8.30
N SER A 87 11.62 4.72 7.26
CA SER A 87 11.13 6.11 7.25
C SER A 87 9.73 6.32 7.86
N LEU A 88 9.01 5.26 8.24
CA LEU A 88 7.67 5.35 8.87
C LEU A 88 7.75 5.59 10.40
N THR A 89 8.76 6.33 10.86
CA THR A 89 9.07 6.55 12.29
C THR A 89 8.44 7.79 12.89
#